data_AF-A0A7X6SNS4-F1
#
_entry.id   AF-A0A7X6SNS4-F1
#
_cell.length_a   1.000
_cell.length_b   1.000
_cell.length_c   1.000
_cell.angle_alpha   90.00
_cell.angle_beta   90.00
_cell.angle_gamma   90.00
#
_symmetry.space_group_name_H-M   'P 1'
#
loop_
_entity.id
_entity.type
_entity.pdbx_description
1 polymer ?
#
loop_
_entity_poly.entity_id
_entity_poly.type
_entity_poly.pdbx_seq_one_letter_code
_entity_poly.pdbx_strand_id
1 'polypeptide(L)'
;LKVNADELFKMADDAAKSRNFNDAIAIYDQIIQHFPNGSDDYRAFFMKAFIIAEELKDEERALQLFKDFLKKYPQGDLNESAQFMIDALEGRIQLELEE
;
A
#
# COMPACT_ATOMS: atom_id res chain seq x y z
N LEU A 1 25.93 7.77 -4.55
CA LEU A 1 24.69 7.78 -5.36
C LEU A 1 23.56 8.18 -4.43
N LYS A 2 22.84 9.28 -4.71
CA LYS A 2 21.65 9.64 -3.93
C LYS A 2 20.50 8.82 -4.52
N VAL A 3 20.07 7.78 -3.80
CA VAL A 3 18.87 7.03 -4.18
C VAL A 3 17.68 7.99 -4.11
N ASN A 4 16.81 7.95 -5.11
CA ASN A 4 15.58 8.74 -5.18
C ASN A 4 14.33 7.85 -5.03
N ALA A 5 13.16 8.46 -4.87
CA ALA A 5 11.91 7.72 -4.71
C ALA A 5 11.64 6.78 -5.90
N ASP A 6 11.88 7.22 -7.14
CA ASP A 6 11.63 6.41 -8.33
C ASP A 6 12.46 5.12 -8.38
N GLU A 7 13.71 5.18 -7.94
CA GLU A 7 14.58 4.00 -7.82
C GLU A 7 14.07 3.04 -6.74
N LEU A 8 13.62 3.56 -5.59
CA LEU A 8 13.04 2.73 -4.53
C LEU A 8 11.72 2.09 -4.98
N PHE A 9 10.86 2.81 -5.71
CA PHE A 9 9.63 2.25 -6.27
C PHE A 9 9.95 1.07 -7.19
N LYS A 10 10.92 1.23 -8.11
CA LYS A 10 11.35 0.11 -8.97
C LYS A 10 11.86 -1.08 -8.18
N MET A 11 12.67 -0.84 -7.14
CA MET A 11 13.17 -1.93 -6.28
C MET A 11 12.05 -2.63 -5.52
N ALA A 12 11.07 -1.88 -5.00
CA ALA A 12 9.91 -2.44 -4.31
C ALA A 12 9.05 -3.28 -5.26
N ASP A 13 8.79 -2.77 -6.47
CA ASP A 13 8.02 -3.47 -7.50
C ASP A 13 8.72 -4.76 -7.95
N ASP A 14 10.04 -4.73 -8.14
CA ASP A 14 10.81 -5.91 -8.54
C ASP A 14 10.90 -6.96 -7.41
N ALA A 15 10.98 -6.51 -6.15
CA ALA A 15 10.85 -7.38 -4.99
C ALA A 15 9.45 -8.03 -4.93
N ALA A 16 8.38 -7.26 -5.13
CA ALA A 16 7.01 -7.76 -5.15
C ALA A 16 6.78 -8.78 -6.29
N LYS A 17 7.25 -8.50 -7.51
CA LYS A 17 7.21 -9.44 -8.65
C LYS A 17 7.95 -10.75 -8.35
N SER A 18 9.03 -10.67 -7.58
CA SER A 18 9.81 -11.83 -7.14
C SER A 18 9.19 -12.56 -5.95
N ARG A 19 7.99 -12.16 -5.50
CA ARG A 19 7.29 -12.63 -4.28
C ARG A 19 8.05 -12.38 -2.98
N ASN A 20 9.02 -11.46 -3.00
CA ASN A 20 9.75 -11.01 -1.81
C ASN A 20 8.98 -9.88 -1.12
N PHE A 21 7.77 -10.18 -0.64
CA PHE A 21 6.83 -9.17 -0.14
C PHE A 21 7.35 -8.41 1.08
N ASN A 22 8.07 -9.07 1.98
CA ASN A 22 8.66 -8.41 3.15
C ASN A 22 9.71 -7.37 2.73
N ASP A 23 10.50 -7.65 1.69
CA ASP A 23 11.48 -6.70 1.16
C ASP A 23 10.76 -5.52 0.48
N ALA A 24 9.73 -5.80 -0.33
CA ALA A 24 8.92 -4.75 -0.96
C ALA A 24 8.32 -3.81 0.09
N ILE A 25 7.75 -4.36 1.17
CA ILE A 25 7.19 -3.60 2.30
C ILE A 25 8.29 -2.74 2.97
N ALA A 26 9.47 -3.30 3.22
CA ALA A 26 10.58 -2.57 3.84
C ALA A 26 11.08 -1.42 2.95
N ILE A 27 11.04 -1.59 1.62
CA ILE A 27 11.41 -0.55 0.67
C ILE A 27 10.33 0.54 0.62
N TYR A 28 9.04 0.20 0.59
CA TYR A 28 7.97 1.20 0.68
C TYR A 28 8.05 1.98 2.00
N ASP A 29 8.40 1.34 3.12
CA ASP A 29 8.64 2.04 4.38
C ASP A 29 9.78 3.07 4.30
N GLN A 30 10.85 2.76 3.58
CA GLN A 30 11.91 3.73 3.30
C GLN A 30 11.39 4.92 2.50
N ILE A 31 10.52 4.69 1.51
CA ILE A 31 9.92 5.79 0.73
C ILE A 31 9.08 6.69 1.63
N ILE A 32 8.20 6.09 2.44
CA ILE A 32 7.30 6.82 3.36
C ILE A 32 8.11 7.66 4.36
N GLN A 33 9.25 7.14 4.84
CA GLN A 33 10.09 7.83 5.81
C GLN A 33 10.95 8.94 5.19
N HIS A 34 11.54 8.69 4.01
CA HIS A 34 12.54 9.57 3.42
C HIS A 34 11.97 10.57 2.41
N PHE A 35 10.77 10.34 1.88
CA PHE A 35 10.12 11.19 0.89
C PHE A 35 8.69 11.63 1.31
N PRO A 36 8.50 12.26 2.48
CA PRO A 36 7.20 12.73 2.95
C PRO A 36 6.73 14.00 2.20
N ASN A 37 6.39 13.86 0.92
CA ASN A 37 6.11 14.99 0.02
C ASN A 37 4.65 15.04 -0.48
N GLY A 38 3.77 14.17 0.03
CA GLY A 38 2.36 14.10 -0.33
C GLY A 38 2.07 13.35 -1.64
N SER A 39 3.10 12.85 -2.33
CA SER A 39 2.97 12.11 -3.59
C SER A 39 3.65 10.74 -3.51
N ASP A 40 4.93 10.72 -3.12
CA ASP A 40 5.72 9.48 -3.03
C ASP A 40 5.36 8.68 -1.78
N ASP A 41 5.35 9.33 -0.61
CA ASP A 41 4.88 8.72 0.63
C ASP A 41 3.40 8.33 0.56
N TYR A 42 2.58 9.07 -0.18
CA TYR A 42 1.18 8.72 -0.45
C TYR A 42 1.08 7.40 -1.22
N ARG A 43 1.70 7.33 -2.40
CA ARG A 43 1.68 6.12 -3.25
C ARG A 43 2.31 4.91 -2.55
N ALA A 44 3.45 5.09 -1.87
CA ALA A 44 4.14 4.01 -1.18
C ALA A 44 3.34 3.44 0.01
N PHE A 45 2.64 4.29 0.77
CA PHE A 45 1.79 3.82 1.87
C PHE A 45 0.67 2.92 1.33
N PHE A 46 -0.06 3.39 0.31
CA PHE A 46 -1.12 2.60 -0.31
C PHE A 46 -0.60 1.24 -0.82
N MET A 47 0.53 1.23 -1.55
CA MET A 47 1.13 0.00 -2.08
C MET A 47 1.56 -0.98 -0.99
N LYS A 48 2.15 -0.49 0.10
CA LYS A 48 2.45 -1.32 1.27
C LYS A 48 1.19 -1.98 1.85
N ALA A 49 0.13 -1.20 2.06
CA ALA A 49 -1.13 -1.73 2.60
C ALA A 49 -1.75 -2.77 1.66
N PHE A 50 -1.71 -2.50 0.35
CA PHE A 50 -2.21 -3.39 -0.69
C PHE A 50 -1.48 -4.75 -0.71
N ILE A 51 -0.14 -4.77 -0.66
CA ILE A 51 0.63 -6.03 -0.60
C ILE A 51 0.27 -6.84 0.65
N ILE A 52 0.07 -6.17 1.79
CA ILE A 52 -0.28 -6.84 3.04
C ILE A 52 -1.68 -7.48 2.93
N ALA A 53 -2.64 -6.77 2.33
CA ALA A 53 -3.98 -7.32 2.06
C ALA A 53 -3.94 -8.49 1.08
N GLU A 54 -3.36 -8.27 -0.11
CA GLU A 54 -3.55 -9.17 -1.24
C GLU A 54 -2.56 -10.33 -1.26
N GLU A 55 -1.31 -10.13 -0.86
CA GLU A 55 -0.26 -11.14 -0.99
C GLU A 55 0.02 -11.86 0.33
N LEU A 56 0.01 -11.12 1.45
CA LEU A 56 0.20 -11.71 2.78
C LEU A 56 -1.09 -12.20 3.42
N LYS A 57 -2.26 -11.78 2.90
CA LYS A 57 -3.59 -12.08 3.45
C LYS A 57 -3.71 -11.74 4.94
N ASP A 58 -2.98 -10.72 5.38
CA ASP A 58 -3.03 -10.19 6.75
C ASP A 58 -4.05 -9.05 6.80
N GLU A 59 -5.33 -9.46 6.82
CA GLU A 59 -6.48 -8.56 6.70
C GLU A 59 -6.55 -7.55 7.84
N GLU A 60 -6.26 -7.98 9.08
CA GLU A 60 -6.28 -7.12 10.26
C GLU A 60 -5.27 -5.98 10.13
N ARG A 61 -4.03 -6.32 9.76
CA ARG A 61 -2.98 -5.34 9.56
C ARG A 61 -3.26 -4.43 8.38
N ALA A 62 -3.75 -4.97 7.27
CA ALA A 62 -4.08 -4.18 6.09
C ALA A 62 -5.22 -3.18 6.38
N LEU A 63 -6.26 -3.62 7.08
CA LEU A 63 -7.39 -2.77 7.48
C LEU A 63 -6.92 -1.58 8.32
N GLN A 64 -6.06 -1.84 9.31
CA GLN A 64 -5.48 -0.78 10.13
C GLN A 64 -4.66 0.20 9.28
N LEU A 65 -3.83 -0.31 8.36
CA LEU A 65 -3.01 0.53 7.48
C LEU A 65 -3.85 1.39 6.54
N PHE A 66 -4.91 0.87 5.93
CA PHE A 66 -5.78 1.69 5.07
C PHE A 66 -6.54 2.76 5.86
N LYS A 67 -6.98 2.46 7.08
CA LYS A 67 -7.57 3.47 7.98
C LYS A 67 -6.58 4.57 8.34
N ASP A 68 -5.34 4.20 8.66
CA ASP A 68 -4.27 5.15 8.94
C ASP A 68 -3.88 5.98 7.70
N PHE A 69 -3.90 5.35 6.52
CA PHE A 69 -3.68 6.01 5.24
C PHE A 69 -4.71 7.13 5.00
N LEU A 70 -6.01 6.85 5.12
CA LEU A 70 -7.07 7.86 4.94
C LEU A 70 -7.03 8.95 6.01
N LYS A 71 -6.59 8.62 7.23
CA LYS A 71 -6.39 9.61 8.29
C LYS A 71 -5.19 10.52 8.00
N LYS A 72 -4.09 9.98 7.47
CA LYS A 72 -2.88 10.73 7.13
C LYS A 72 -3.07 11.58 5.87
N TYR A 73 -3.78 11.05 4.88
CA TYR A 73 -4.03 11.69 3.59
C TYR A 73 -5.55 11.81 3.37
N PRO A 74 -6.18 12.89 3.86
CA PRO A 74 -7.63 13.03 3.82
C PRO A 74 -8.20 13.26 2.41
N GLN A 75 -7.36 13.58 1.43
CA GLN A 75 -7.74 13.71 0.02
C GLN A 75 -6.65 13.11 -0.87
N GLY A 76 -7.06 12.56 -2.01
CA GLY A 76 -6.16 12.03 -3.04
C GLY A 76 -6.85 10.96 -3.88
N ASP A 77 -6.27 10.70 -5.05
CA ASP A 77 -6.88 9.83 -6.08
C ASP A 77 -7.01 8.35 -5.64
N LEU A 78 -6.19 7.90 -4.68
CA LEU A 78 -6.23 6.54 -4.14
C LEU A 78 -7.17 6.41 -2.93
N ASN A 79 -7.80 7.48 -2.45
CA ASN A 79 -8.64 7.43 -1.25
C ASN A 79 -9.90 6.60 -1.47
N GLU A 80 -10.54 6.71 -2.64
CA GLU A 80 -11.68 5.86 -2.98
C GLU A 80 -11.27 4.38 -3.05
N SER A 81 -10.09 4.09 -3.62
CA SER A 81 -9.55 2.72 -3.64
C SER A 81 -9.23 2.21 -2.24
N ALA A 82 -8.67 3.03 -1.35
CA ALA A 82 -8.39 2.64 0.02
C ALA A 82 -9.68 2.39 0.81
N GLN A 83 -10.70 3.22 0.61
CA GLN A 83 -12.01 3.01 1.21
C GLN A 83 -12.66 1.72 0.70
N PHE A 84 -12.57 1.44 -0.60
CA PHE A 84 -13.03 0.17 -1.18
C PHE A 84 -12.33 -1.03 -0.53
N MET A 85 -11.00 -0.97 -0.35
CA MET A 85 -10.26 -2.04 0.32
C MET A 85 -10.72 -2.22 1.78
N ILE A 86 -10.98 -1.13 2.51
CA ILE A 86 -11.53 -1.21 3.88
C ILE A 86 -12.88 -1.92 3.88
N ASP A 87 -13.79 -1.52 3.00
CA ASP A 87 -15.14 -2.08 2.97
C ASP A 87 -15.14 -3.55 2.50
N ALA A 88 -14.22 -3.93 1.61
CA ALA A 88 -14.00 -5.33 1.24
C ALA A 88 -13.44 -6.16 2.41
N LEU A 89 -12.41 -5.66 3.11
CA LEU A 89 -11.80 -6.33 4.28
C LEU A 89 -12.78 -6.43 5.47
N GLU A 90 -13.71 -5.49 5.60
CA GLU A 90 -14.78 -5.54 6.62
C GLU A 90 -15.98 -6.39 6.17
N GLY A 91 -15.94 -6.99 4.97
CA GLY A 91 -17.02 -7.81 4.43
C GLY A 91 -18.29 -7.05 4.09
N ARG A 92 -18.21 -5.71 3.94
CA ARG A 92 -19.34 -4.86 3.53
C ARG A 92 -19.61 -4.93 2.03
N ILE A 93 -18.60 -5.33 1.26
CA ILE A 93 -18.71 -5.54 -0.18
C ILE A 93 -18.44 -7.02 -0.42
N GLN A 94 -19.46 -7.72 -0.90
CA GLN A 94 -19.27 -9.07 -1.42
C GLN A 94 -18.68 -8.89 -2.81
N LEU A 95 -17.39 -9.19 -2.97
CA LEU A 95 -16.80 -9.36 -4.29
C LEU A 95 -17.51 -10.57 -4.90
N GLU A 96 -18.49 -10.35 -5.76
CA GLU A 96 -18.97 -11.39 -6.65
C GLU A 96 -17.79 -11.77 -7.54
N LEU A 97 -17.03 -12.77 -7.10
CA LEU A 97 -16.11 -13.49 -7.97
C LEU A 97 -17.03 -14.23 -8.94
N GLU A 98 -17.28 -13.64 -10.11
CA GLU A 98 -17.85 -14.39 -11.23
C GLU A 98 -16.91 -15.56 -11.52
N GLU A 99 -17.38 -16.78 -11.21
CA GLU A 99 -16.72 -18.06 -11.51
C GLU A 99 -16.60 -18.33 -13.01
#